data_AF-A0A7M4DE33-F1
#
_entry.id   AF-A0A7M4DE33-F1
#
_cell.length_a   1.000
_cell.length_b   1.000
_cell.length_c   1.000
_cell.angle_alpha   90.00
_cell.angle_beta   90.00
_cell.angle_gamma   90.00
#
_symmetry.space_group_name_H-M   'P 1'
#
loop_
_entity.id
_entity.type
_entity.pdbx_description
1 polymer ?
#
loop_
_entity_poly.entity_id
_entity_poly.type
_entity_poly.pdbx_seq_one_letter_code
_entity_poly.pdbx_strand_id
1 'polypeptide(L)'
;MNTVPTTDEAKVQAKRLRTALAAAGIDVGHSASLELLAKSHGLADWNTLIGTAGPAGRAGSRSGDPSGTGGNRATATSAVVPILRMFDWDKAQDFYVGYLGWTVDWGHRFEAHLPLYVQVTSPDGARLHLSEHHGDGTPGTAVLIEVADAAAVHAALATKDYSFAAPGLEEVPWGRTVTVHDPSGNRLTFLQADGDRARADRELPPIVTEVTIPLEPGAAFDLFTSFTWWVEYGREIGAPVTVSDEVAFENRQGRLPIGRVLHRHRPTHWAMTFTLAQDPATPTRLDVHFRPVDGGTRVRLEHGGWDARNGERRGKFNDWPVILGTFESAARAV
;
A
#
# COMPACT_ATOMS: atom_id res chain seq x y z
N MET A 1 7.50 -30.02 -4.66
CA MET A 1 7.81 -28.80 -3.88
C MET A 1 7.20 -28.98 -2.50
N ASN A 2 8.02 -29.16 -1.45
CA ASN A 2 7.53 -29.27 -0.08
C ASN A 2 6.96 -27.91 0.32
N THR A 3 5.64 -27.83 0.47
CA THR A 3 4.97 -26.67 1.03
C THR A 3 5.44 -26.49 2.47
N VAL A 4 5.93 -25.29 2.81
CA VAL A 4 6.32 -24.95 4.19
C VAL A 4 5.05 -24.99 5.06
N PRO A 5 5.03 -25.80 6.14
CA PRO A 5 3.85 -25.93 7.00
C PRO A 5 3.58 -24.62 7.74
N THR A 6 2.32 -24.38 8.12
CA THR A 6 2.00 -23.29 9.06
C THR A 6 2.71 -23.49 10.39
N THR A 7 2.88 -22.42 11.18
CA THR A 7 3.62 -22.50 12.45
C THR A 7 3.06 -23.58 13.39
N ASP A 8 1.75 -23.76 13.46
CA ASP A 8 1.13 -24.78 14.31
C ASP A 8 1.34 -26.20 13.78
N GLU A 9 1.24 -26.39 12.46
CA GLU A 9 1.56 -27.66 11.81
C GLU A 9 3.03 -28.03 12.00
N ALA A 10 3.93 -27.06 11.89
CA ALA A 10 5.36 -27.24 12.12
C ALA A 10 5.64 -27.68 13.57
N LYS A 11 5.00 -27.05 14.56
CA LYS A 11 5.14 -27.47 15.97
C LYS A 11 4.64 -28.89 16.21
N VAL A 12 3.52 -29.28 15.61
CA VAL A 12 3.00 -30.65 15.67
C VAL A 12 3.98 -31.64 15.03
N GLN A 13 4.58 -31.28 13.91
CA GLN A 13 5.58 -32.10 13.22
C GLN A 13 6.87 -32.25 14.04
N ALA A 14 7.39 -31.17 14.63
CA ALA A 14 8.58 -31.22 15.48
C ALA A 14 8.35 -32.08 16.73
N LYS A 15 7.16 -32.01 17.33
CA LYS A 15 6.77 -32.88 18.45
C LYS A 15 6.77 -34.36 18.03
N ARG A 16 6.18 -34.68 16.88
CA ARG A 16 6.17 -36.06 16.34
C ARG A 16 7.58 -36.55 16.02
N LEU A 17 8.40 -35.70 15.41
CA LEU A 17 9.80 -36.00 15.10
C LEU A 17 10.58 -36.31 16.38
N ARG A 18 10.44 -35.49 17.42
CA ARG A 18 11.05 -35.74 18.74
C ARG A 18 10.62 -37.08 19.33
N THR A 19 9.32 -37.38 19.31
CA THR A 19 8.81 -38.66 19.82
C THR A 19 9.39 -39.84 19.04
N ALA A 20 9.49 -39.74 17.71
CA ALA A 20 10.05 -40.79 16.88
C ALA A 20 11.56 -41.00 17.12
N LEU A 21 12.33 -39.92 17.28
CA LEU A 21 13.75 -39.98 17.59
C LEU A 21 14.01 -40.60 18.97
N ALA A 22 13.21 -40.23 19.97
CA ALA A 22 13.28 -40.83 21.30
C ALA A 22 13.02 -42.34 21.28
N ALA A 23 12.04 -42.80 20.48
CA ALA A 23 11.77 -44.23 20.29
C ALA A 23 12.91 -44.98 19.59
N ALA A 24 13.74 -44.28 18.80
CA ALA A 24 14.95 -44.80 18.19
C ALA A 24 16.19 -44.68 19.11
N GLY A 25 16.03 -44.24 20.36
CA GLY A 25 17.13 -44.07 21.32
C GLY A 25 17.95 -42.79 21.11
N ILE A 26 17.48 -41.86 20.28
CA ILE A 26 18.13 -40.57 20.02
C ILE A 26 17.41 -39.51 20.86
N ASP A 27 18.06 -39.08 21.94
CA ASP A 27 17.52 -38.01 22.78
C ASP A 27 17.79 -36.64 22.15
N VAL A 28 16.73 -35.89 21.87
CA VAL A 28 16.80 -34.52 21.37
C VAL A 28 15.86 -33.61 22.16
N GLY A 29 16.40 -32.49 22.62
CA GLY A 29 15.64 -31.46 23.31
C GLY A 29 14.55 -30.84 22.42
N HIS A 30 13.61 -30.14 23.05
CA HIS A 30 12.50 -29.49 22.33
C HIS A 30 13.00 -28.51 21.24
N SER A 31 13.91 -27.60 21.60
CA SER A 31 14.48 -26.63 20.65
C SER A 31 15.26 -27.33 19.53
N ALA A 32 16.02 -28.38 19.85
CA ALA A 32 16.75 -29.15 18.84
C ALA A 32 15.81 -29.84 17.82
N SER A 33 14.62 -30.28 18.26
CA SER A 33 13.62 -30.87 17.34
C SER A 33 12.99 -29.85 16.38
N LEU A 34 12.89 -28.58 16.79
CA LEU A 34 12.42 -27.48 15.93
C LEU A 34 13.48 -27.11 14.89
N GLU A 35 14.74 -27.04 15.30
CA GLU A 35 15.89 -26.81 14.41
C GLU A 35 16.04 -27.92 13.36
N LEU A 36 15.90 -29.18 13.77
CA LEU A 36 15.95 -30.32 12.85
C LEU A 36 14.79 -30.30 11.85
N LEU A 37 13.60 -29.87 12.29
CA LEU A 37 12.47 -29.71 11.39
C LEU A 37 12.73 -28.60 10.36
N ALA A 38 13.25 -27.45 10.78
CA ALA A 38 13.60 -26.36 9.86
C ALA A 38 14.59 -26.80 8.78
N LYS A 39 15.65 -27.51 9.19
CA LYS A 39 16.64 -28.09 8.28
C LYS A 39 16.04 -29.12 7.33
N SER A 40 15.06 -29.91 7.77
CA SER A 40 14.34 -30.86 6.91
C SER A 40 13.52 -30.20 5.79
N HIS A 41 13.15 -28.93 5.98
CA HIS A 41 12.52 -28.09 4.97
C HIS A 41 13.52 -27.27 4.13
N GLY A 42 14.82 -27.48 4.35
CA GLY A 42 15.89 -26.74 3.65
C GLY A 42 16.12 -25.32 4.17
N LEU A 43 15.66 -25.02 5.40
CA LEU A 43 15.79 -23.72 6.03
C LEU A 43 16.90 -23.73 7.08
N ALA A 44 17.53 -22.57 7.32
CA ALA A 44 18.72 -22.46 8.16
C ALA A 44 18.43 -22.77 9.64
N ASP A 45 17.30 -22.27 10.14
CA ASP A 45 16.88 -22.36 11.53
C ASP A 45 15.35 -22.25 11.69
N TRP A 46 14.88 -22.51 12.90
CA TRP A 46 13.47 -22.42 13.25
C TRP A 46 12.86 -21.02 12.98
N ASN A 47 13.63 -19.96 13.22
CA ASN A 47 13.19 -18.57 13.02
C ASN A 47 12.90 -18.28 11.54
N THR A 48 13.70 -18.84 10.64
CA THR A 48 13.49 -18.77 9.18
C THR A 48 12.23 -19.52 8.77
N LEU A 49 11.95 -20.66 9.41
CA LEU A 49 10.73 -21.44 9.14
C LEU A 49 9.47 -20.67 9.55
N ILE A 50 9.43 -20.10 10.75
CA ILE A 50 8.26 -19.31 11.20
C ILE A 50 8.10 -17.99 10.43
N GLY A 51 9.21 -17.37 10.01
CA GLY A 51 9.18 -16.18 9.15
C GLY A 51 8.62 -16.48 7.75
N THR A 52 8.76 -17.72 7.28
CA THR A 52 8.22 -18.19 6.00
C THR A 52 6.78 -18.73 6.15
N ALA A 53 6.48 -19.34 7.30
CA ALA A 53 5.20 -19.90 7.68
C ALA A 53 4.30 -18.80 8.27
N GLY A 54 3.73 -17.95 7.39
CA GLY A 54 2.79 -16.90 7.80
C GLY A 54 1.68 -17.41 8.74
N PRO A 55 1.05 -16.52 9.54
CA PRO A 55 0.06 -16.91 10.54
C PRO A 55 -1.12 -17.67 9.91
N ALA A 56 -1.59 -18.70 10.61
CA ALA A 56 -2.79 -19.46 10.25
C ALA A 56 -4.02 -18.54 10.34
N GLY A 57 -4.33 -17.83 9.25
CA GLY A 57 -5.40 -16.85 9.30
C GLY A 57 -5.54 -15.90 8.12
N ARG A 58 -5.22 -16.29 6.89
CA ARG A 58 -5.80 -15.69 5.68
C ARG A 58 -6.01 -16.76 4.62
N ALA A 59 -7.09 -17.53 4.78
CA ALA A 59 -7.66 -18.31 3.69
C ALA A 59 -8.04 -17.32 2.59
N GLY A 60 -7.24 -17.30 1.52
CA GLY A 60 -7.48 -16.46 0.37
C GLY A 60 -8.83 -16.77 -0.27
N SER A 61 -9.60 -15.72 -0.55
CA SER A 61 -10.61 -15.74 -1.61
C SER A 61 -9.88 -16.01 -2.94
N ARG A 62 -9.78 -17.30 -3.30
CA ARG A 62 -9.39 -17.70 -4.65
C ARG A 62 -10.64 -17.72 -5.52
N SER A 63 -10.79 -16.69 -6.33
CA SER A 63 -11.50 -16.81 -7.60
C SER A 63 -10.77 -15.94 -8.61
N GLY A 64 -9.87 -16.58 -9.36
CA GLY A 64 -9.12 -16.01 -10.47
C GLY A 64 -8.68 -17.16 -11.38
N ASP A 65 -9.35 -17.21 -12.53
CA ASP A 65 -9.25 -18.13 -13.66
C ASP A 65 -7.80 -18.41 -14.13
N PRO A 66 -7.45 -19.61 -14.65
CA PRO A 66 -6.09 -19.96 -15.02
C PRO A 66 -5.86 -19.73 -16.51
N SER A 67 -5.42 -18.52 -16.88
CA SER A 67 -4.64 -18.33 -18.11
C SER A 67 -3.80 -17.05 -18.03
N GLY A 68 -2.48 -17.18 -18.20
CA GLY A 68 -1.57 -16.03 -18.18
C GLY A 68 -0.18 -16.37 -17.67
N THR A 69 0.59 -17.04 -18.54
CA THR A 69 2.04 -16.96 -18.74
C THR A 69 2.94 -16.46 -17.60
N GLY A 70 3.88 -17.32 -17.20
CA GLY A 70 4.88 -17.12 -16.16
C GLY A 70 5.63 -15.79 -16.21
N GLY A 71 5.34 -14.93 -15.23
CA GLY A 71 6.18 -13.82 -14.80
C GLY A 71 6.75 -14.13 -13.42
N ASN A 72 8.06 -13.98 -13.29
CA ASN A 72 8.90 -14.32 -12.14
C ASN A 72 8.35 -13.79 -10.79
N ARG A 73 7.58 -14.60 -10.05
CA ARG A 73 7.13 -14.32 -8.66
C ARG A 73 8.16 -14.73 -7.59
N ALA A 74 9.29 -15.32 -7.99
CA ALA A 74 10.27 -15.91 -7.07
C ALA A 74 11.22 -14.90 -6.40
N THR A 75 11.14 -13.61 -6.74
CA THR A 75 12.06 -12.55 -6.27
C THR A 75 11.40 -11.43 -5.47
N ALA A 76 10.09 -11.53 -5.18
CA ALA A 76 9.43 -10.55 -4.32
C ALA A 76 9.91 -10.73 -2.87
N THR A 77 10.83 -9.86 -2.43
CA THR A 77 11.26 -9.80 -1.04
C THR A 77 10.08 -9.34 -0.19
N SER A 78 9.70 -10.11 0.83
CA SER A 78 8.73 -9.66 1.82
C SER A 78 9.28 -8.45 2.58
N ALA A 79 8.40 -7.63 3.17
CA ALA A 79 8.83 -6.45 3.91
C ALA A 79 9.87 -6.80 5.00
N VAL A 80 10.95 -6.02 5.07
CA VAL A 80 12.02 -6.15 6.05
C VAL A 80 11.50 -5.76 7.43
N VAL A 81 11.72 -6.61 8.44
CA VAL A 81 11.32 -6.35 9.82
C VAL A 81 12.55 -6.41 10.73
N PRO A 82 12.99 -5.27 11.30
CA PRO A 82 14.10 -5.25 12.24
C PRO A 82 13.81 -6.06 13.50
N ILE A 83 14.83 -6.75 14.01
CA ILE A 83 14.80 -7.43 15.31
C ILE A 83 15.65 -6.63 16.29
N LEU A 84 15.00 -6.05 17.30
CA LEU A 84 15.65 -5.23 18.33
C LEU A 84 15.86 -6.03 19.60
N ARG A 85 17.03 -5.87 20.20
CA ARG A 85 17.37 -6.52 21.47
C ARG A 85 16.65 -5.81 22.61
N MET A 86 15.88 -6.54 23.42
CA MET A 86 15.23 -6.03 24.63
C MET A 86 15.57 -6.86 25.87
N PHE A 87 15.74 -6.26 27.04
CA PHE A 87 16.12 -7.01 28.26
C PHE A 87 15.00 -7.28 29.25
N ASP A 88 13.91 -6.54 29.15
CA ASP A 88 12.82 -6.51 30.12
C ASP A 88 11.52 -6.21 29.37
N TRP A 89 10.65 -7.20 29.28
CA TRP A 89 9.38 -7.06 28.58
C TRP A 89 8.46 -6.02 29.22
N ASP A 90 8.40 -5.92 30.54
CA ASP A 90 7.45 -5.01 31.19
C ASP A 90 7.80 -3.56 30.86
N LYS A 91 9.10 -3.22 30.86
CA LYS A 91 9.58 -1.91 30.42
C LYS A 91 9.38 -1.70 28.92
N ALA A 92 9.66 -2.73 28.11
CA ALA A 92 9.45 -2.64 26.67
C ALA A 92 7.96 -2.42 26.34
N GLN A 93 7.05 -3.12 27.02
CA GLN A 93 5.61 -2.98 26.83
C GLN A 93 5.14 -1.59 27.23
N ASP A 94 5.57 -1.07 28.39
CA ASP A 94 5.27 0.29 28.82
C ASP A 94 5.72 1.33 27.78
N PHE A 95 6.90 1.15 27.20
CA PHE A 95 7.42 2.03 26.14
C PHE A 95 6.69 1.85 24.79
N TYR A 96 6.74 0.66 24.17
CA TYR A 96 6.22 0.45 22.82
C TYR A 96 4.68 0.51 22.78
N VAL A 97 3.99 -0.05 23.77
CA VAL A 97 2.52 -0.07 23.80
C VAL A 97 1.97 1.16 24.51
N GLY A 98 2.44 1.44 25.73
CA GLY A 98 1.95 2.58 26.51
C GLY A 98 2.35 3.92 25.88
N TYR A 99 3.66 4.16 25.77
CA TYR A 99 4.19 5.44 25.31
C TYR A 99 4.11 5.64 23.80
N LEU A 100 4.49 4.68 22.96
CA LEU A 100 4.37 4.83 21.50
C LEU A 100 2.95 4.54 20.98
N GLY A 101 2.11 3.84 21.75
CA GLY A 101 0.75 3.51 21.32
C GLY A 101 0.69 2.39 20.26
N TRP A 102 1.73 1.56 20.15
CA TRP A 102 1.77 0.45 19.21
C TRP A 102 1.03 -0.76 19.77
N THR A 103 0.70 -1.71 18.90
CA THR A 103 -0.02 -2.93 19.29
C THR A 103 0.90 -4.13 19.26
N VAL A 104 0.73 -5.04 20.23
CA VAL A 104 1.34 -6.38 20.19
C VAL A 104 0.53 -7.25 19.24
N ASP A 105 1.17 -7.76 18.19
CA ASP A 105 0.49 -8.68 17.27
C ASP A 105 0.49 -10.11 17.82
N TRP A 106 1.66 -10.52 18.33
CA TRP A 106 1.88 -11.84 18.90
C TRP A 106 3.16 -11.84 19.76
N GLY A 107 3.25 -12.80 20.67
CA GLY A 107 4.43 -13.06 21.48
C GLY A 107 4.64 -14.55 21.68
N HIS A 108 5.90 -14.98 21.74
CA HIS A 108 6.26 -16.36 22.00
C HIS A 108 7.34 -16.45 23.08
N ARG A 109 7.02 -17.22 24.12
CA ARG A 109 7.94 -17.65 25.17
C ARG A 109 7.87 -19.17 25.23
N PHE A 110 9.02 -19.85 25.29
CA PHE A 110 9.05 -21.32 25.39
C PHE A 110 8.53 -21.79 26.75
N GLU A 111 8.96 -21.12 27.82
CA GLU A 111 8.53 -21.32 29.20
C GLU A 111 8.54 -19.97 29.92
N ALA A 112 7.84 -19.85 31.05
CA ALA A 112 7.63 -18.56 31.73
C ALA A 112 8.92 -17.80 32.06
N HIS A 113 10.03 -18.50 32.33
CA HIS A 113 11.32 -17.92 32.72
C HIS A 113 12.34 -17.82 31.56
N LEU A 114 12.01 -18.34 30.38
CA LEU A 114 12.89 -18.34 29.21
C LEU A 114 12.63 -17.12 28.32
N PRO A 115 13.60 -16.64 27.52
CA PRO A 115 13.44 -15.42 26.72
C PRO A 115 12.16 -15.32 25.89
N LEU A 116 11.62 -14.11 25.81
CA LEU A 116 10.47 -13.72 24.99
C LEU A 116 10.90 -13.14 23.63
N TYR A 117 10.13 -13.50 22.61
CA TYR A 117 10.16 -12.89 21.28
C TYR A 117 8.78 -12.33 20.94
N VAL A 118 8.68 -11.07 20.54
CA VAL A 118 7.41 -10.38 20.29
C VAL A 118 7.47 -9.59 18.98
N GLN A 119 6.35 -9.50 18.27
CA GLN A 119 6.14 -8.50 17.23
C GLN A 119 5.23 -7.39 17.73
N VAL A 120 5.62 -6.15 17.46
CA VAL A 120 4.79 -4.95 17.63
C VAL A 120 4.59 -4.26 16.29
N THR A 121 3.40 -3.69 16.10
CA THR A 121 3.02 -2.92 14.91
C THR A 121 2.53 -1.53 15.29
N SER A 122 3.05 -0.51 14.60
CA SER A 122 2.56 0.87 14.73
C SER A 122 1.16 1.01 14.12
N PRO A 123 0.39 2.05 14.48
CA PRO A 123 -0.91 2.32 13.86
C PRO A 123 -0.87 2.40 12.32
N ASP A 124 0.27 2.85 11.76
CA ASP A 124 0.49 3.01 10.33
C ASP A 124 1.13 1.77 9.67
N GLY A 125 1.30 0.67 10.40
CA GLY A 125 1.74 -0.62 9.87
C GLY A 125 3.25 -0.88 9.88
N ALA A 126 4.06 -0.01 10.51
CA ALA A 126 5.48 -0.29 10.71
C ALA A 126 5.65 -1.43 11.73
N ARG A 127 6.48 -2.42 11.40
CA ARG A 127 6.67 -3.62 12.22
C ARG A 127 8.06 -3.68 12.81
N LEU A 128 8.15 -4.05 14.08
CA LEU A 128 9.39 -4.38 14.76
C LEU A 128 9.23 -5.70 15.50
N HIS A 129 10.28 -6.52 15.50
CA HIS A 129 10.42 -7.64 16.41
C HIS A 129 11.27 -7.23 17.60
N LEU A 130 10.89 -7.65 18.79
CA LEU A 130 11.60 -7.41 20.04
C LEU A 130 12.01 -8.77 20.62
N SER A 131 13.29 -8.94 20.96
CA SER A 131 13.82 -10.21 21.42
C SER A 131 14.66 -10.11 22.70
N GLU A 132 14.30 -10.91 23.69
CA GLU A 132 15.11 -11.20 24.87
C GLU A 132 16.23 -12.22 24.59
N HIS A 133 16.18 -12.91 23.45
CA HIS A 133 17.14 -13.96 23.12
C HIS A 133 18.54 -13.37 22.90
N HIS A 134 19.53 -14.10 23.41
CA HIS A 134 20.93 -13.77 23.17
C HIS A 134 21.28 -14.02 21.70
N GLY A 135 21.90 -13.03 21.04
CA GLY A 135 22.36 -13.13 19.65
C GLY A 135 21.39 -12.65 18.57
N ASP A 136 20.10 -12.47 18.90
CA ASP A 136 19.08 -12.03 17.93
C ASP A 136 19.25 -10.57 17.46
N GLY A 137 19.97 -9.75 18.23
CA GLY A 137 20.19 -8.35 17.92
C GLY A 137 21.22 -7.73 18.87
N THR A 138 21.58 -6.48 18.59
CA THR A 138 22.55 -5.71 19.38
C THR A 138 21.82 -4.61 20.17
N PRO A 139 22.07 -4.46 21.48
CA PRO A 139 21.56 -3.33 22.25
C PRO A 139 22.03 -1.99 21.66
N GLY A 140 21.19 -0.97 21.71
CA GLY A 140 21.54 0.34 21.12
C GLY A 140 21.41 0.40 19.60
N THR A 141 20.69 -0.54 18.99
CA THR A 141 20.42 -0.52 17.55
C THR A 141 19.63 0.73 17.18
N ALA A 142 19.95 1.31 16.02
CA ALA A 142 19.23 2.45 15.48
C ALA A 142 18.29 2.01 14.37
N VAL A 143 17.03 2.45 14.45
CA VAL A 143 16.03 2.28 13.39
C VAL A 143 15.55 3.65 12.95
N LEU A 144 15.54 3.86 11.64
CA LEU A 144 14.91 5.02 10.99
C LEU A 144 13.56 4.58 10.43
N ILE A 145 12.50 5.28 10.79
CA ILE A 145 11.13 4.99 10.38
C ILE A 145 10.64 6.22 9.61
N GLU A 146 10.38 6.07 8.31
CA GLU A 146 9.79 7.15 7.51
C GLU A 146 8.33 7.36 7.94
N VAL A 147 7.95 8.63 8.15
CA VAL A 147 6.60 9.05 8.55
C VAL A 147 6.15 10.23 7.71
N ALA A 148 4.84 10.32 7.45
CA ALA A 148 4.29 11.42 6.67
C ALA A 148 4.40 12.79 7.39
N ASP A 149 4.28 12.79 8.72
CA ASP A 149 4.29 14.00 9.53
C ASP A 149 5.00 13.77 10.87
N ALA A 150 6.24 14.22 10.97
CA ALA A 150 7.03 14.10 12.20
C ALA A 150 6.51 15.02 13.31
N ALA A 151 5.90 16.17 12.97
CA ALA A 151 5.34 17.08 13.96
C ALA A 151 4.09 16.48 14.62
N ALA A 152 3.28 15.74 13.88
CA ALA A 152 2.15 14.99 14.43
C ALA A 152 2.60 13.90 15.40
N VAL A 153 3.66 13.15 15.06
CA VAL A 153 4.28 12.16 15.97
C VAL A 153 4.76 12.84 17.25
N HIS A 154 5.52 13.94 17.13
CA HIS A 154 5.99 14.71 18.28
C HIS A 154 4.84 15.19 19.17
N ALA A 155 3.80 15.79 18.57
CA ALA A 155 2.64 16.28 19.32
C ALA A 155 1.91 15.14 20.05
N ALA A 156 1.71 13.99 19.41
CA ALA A 156 1.11 12.83 20.04
C ALA A 156 1.92 12.35 21.26
N LEU A 157 3.24 12.27 21.13
CA LEU A 157 4.13 11.87 22.23
C LEU A 157 4.20 12.90 23.36
N ALA A 158 4.19 14.19 23.03
CA ALA A 158 4.25 15.29 24.01
C ALA A 158 3.01 15.36 24.92
N THR A 159 1.87 14.81 24.49
CA THR A 159 0.67 14.70 25.34
C THR A 159 0.73 13.58 26.37
N LYS A 160 1.71 12.69 26.27
CA LYS A 160 1.85 11.55 27.18
C LYS A 160 2.81 11.92 28.30
N ASP A 161 2.36 11.77 29.54
CA ASP A 161 3.19 11.96 30.72
C ASP A 161 4.12 10.75 30.92
N TYR A 162 5.23 10.74 30.19
CA TYR A 162 6.22 9.66 30.22
C TYR A 162 7.57 10.17 30.71
N SER A 163 7.95 9.77 31.93
CA SER A 163 9.09 10.36 32.64
C SER A 163 10.46 10.08 32.01
N PHE A 164 10.56 9.09 31.12
CA PHE A 164 11.85 8.64 30.56
C PHE A 164 12.12 9.15 29.14
N ALA A 165 11.21 9.92 28.53
CA ALA A 165 11.43 10.52 27.22
C ALA A 165 10.77 11.89 27.09
N ALA A 166 11.52 12.85 26.55
CA ALA A 166 11.03 14.17 26.17
C ALA A 166 11.61 14.53 24.78
N PRO A 167 11.15 13.84 23.71
CA PRO A 167 11.74 14.01 22.39
C PRO A 167 11.46 15.40 21.83
N GLY A 168 12.44 15.98 21.15
CA GLY A 168 12.27 17.22 20.38
C GLY A 168 11.84 16.94 18.94
N LEU A 169 11.28 17.97 18.29
CA LEU A 169 11.15 18.04 16.84
C LEU A 169 12.36 18.80 16.28
N GLU A 170 13.19 18.11 15.49
CA GLU A 170 14.44 18.64 14.96
C GLU A 170 14.34 18.84 13.43
N GLU A 171 14.83 19.97 12.95
CA GLU A 171 15.03 20.23 11.51
C GLU A 171 16.43 19.77 11.12
N VAL A 172 16.53 18.89 10.12
CA VAL A 172 17.78 18.35 9.58
C VAL A 172 17.85 18.61 8.07
N PRO A 173 19.03 18.58 7.41
CA PRO A 173 19.16 18.94 5.99
C PRO A 173 18.38 18.07 4.99
N TRP A 174 17.75 16.99 5.44
CA TRP A 174 16.96 16.05 4.63
C TRP A 174 15.52 15.89 5.14
N GLY A 175 15.06 16.71 6.08
CA GLY A 175 13.69 16.68 6.59
C GLY A 175 13.58 17.04 8.06
N ARG A 176 12.56 16.48 8.72
CA ARG A 176 12.30 16.65 10.15
C ARG A 176 12.36 15.33 10.87
N THR A 177 12.92 15.35 12.08
CA THR A 177 13.08 14.13 12.87
C THR A 177 12.52 14.27 14.28
N VAL A 178 11.98 13.18 14.78
CA VAL A 178 11.68 12.96 16.20
C VAL A 178 12.39 11.69 16.62
N THR A 179 13.24 11.77 17.64
CA THR A 179 14.03 10.63 18.09
C THR A 179 13.68 10.26 19.52
N VAL A 180 13.41 8.97 19.75
CA VAL A 180 13.15 8.38 21.06
C VAL A 180 14.07 7.18 21.30
N HIS A 181 14.29 6.87 22.57
CA HIS A 181 15.09 5.73 22.99
C HIS A 181 14.23 4.76 23.80
N ASP A 182 14.31 3.48 23.47
CA ASP A 182 13.64 2.45 24.26
C ASP A 182 14.44 2.14 25.56
N PRO A 183 13.84 1.41 26.53
CA PRO A 183 14.51 1.08 27.79
C PRO A 183 15.75 0.18 27.67
N SER A 184 15.96 -0.44 26.50
CA SER A 184 17.15 -1.25 26.20
C SER A 184 18.21 -0.46 25.42
N GLY A 185 17.98 0.85 25.23
CA GLY A 185 18.89 1.80 24.59
C GLY A 185 18.74 1.89 23.08
N ASN A 186 17.85 1.13 22.45
CA ASN A 186 17.64 1.22 21.01
C ASN A 186 17.06 2.58 20.65
N ARG A 187 17.47 3.13 19.50
CA ARG A 187 17.07 4.45 19.03
C ARG A 187 16.07 4.32 17.89
N LEU A 188 14.88 4.88 18.04
CA LEU A 188 13.88 4.99 16.98
C LEU A 188 13.84 6.45 16.53
N THR A 189 14.10 6.70 15.25
CA THR A 189 14.02 8.03 14.64
C THR A 189 12.89 8.03 13.63
N PHE A 190 11.86 8.84 13.89
CA PHE A 190 10.78 9.09 12.96
C PHE A 190 11.19 10.23 12.04
N LEU A 191 11.43 9.93 10.77
CA LEU A 191 11.86 10.89 9.77
C LEU A 191 10.68 11.23 8.86
N GLN A 192 10.31 12.50 8.83
CA GLN A 192 9.59 13.07 7.71
C GLN A 192 10.62 13.60 6.73
N ALA A 193 10.88 12.86 5.65
CA ALA A 193 11.83 13.31 4.64
C ALA A 193 11.27 14.55 3.92
N ASP A 194 12.13 15.48 3.50
CA ASP A 194 11.71 16.57 2.60
C ASP A 194 11.08 16.02 1.30
N GLY A 195 11.52 14.82 0.91
CA GLY A 195 10.98 14.04 -0.18
C GLY A 195 9.59 13.44 0.07
N ASP A 196 9.09 13.34 1.31
CA ASP A 196 7.73 12.83 1.58
C ASP A 196 6.66 13.90 1.33
N ARG A 197 7.02 15.18 1.50
CA ARG A 197 6.28 16.29 0.92
C ARG A 197 6.20 16.16 -0.61
N ALA A 198 7.26 15.62 -1.24
CA ALA A 198 7.32 15.40 -2.69
C ALA A 198 6.85 14.01 -3.17
N ARG A 199 6.69 12.99 -2.31
CA ARG A 199 6.22 11.62 -2.64
C ARG A 199 4.72 11.48 -2.49
N ALA A 200 4.12 12.10 -1.46
CA ALA A 200 2.68 12.30 -1.40
C ALA A 200 2.19 13.15 -2.58
N ASP A 201 3.02 14.10 -3.03
CA ASP A 201 2.78 14.96 -4.20
C ASP A 201 3.48 14.48 -5.49
N ARG A 202 4.05 13.26 -5.53
CA ARG A 202 4.72 12.77 -6.75
C ARG A 202 3.65 12.36 -7.74
N GLU A 203 3.19 13.34 -8.51
CA GLU A 203 2.22 13.13 -9.55
C GLU A 203 2.77 12.07 -10.52
N LEU A 204 2.09 10.92 -10.60
CA LEU A 204 2.41 9.92 -11.61
C LEU A 204 2.04 10.51 -12.98
N PRO A 205 2.80 10.18 -14.04
CA PRO A 205 2.53 10.73 -15.36
C PRO A 205 1.08 10.45 -15.79
N PRO A 206 0.41 11.41 -16.44
CA PRO A 206 -0.94 11.22 -16.91
C PRO A 206 -1.02 10.02 -17.86
N ILE A 207 -2.18 9.38 -17.91
CA ILE A 207 -2.51 8.49 -19.02
C ILE A 207 -2.89 9.40 -20.18
N VAL A 208 -2.14 9.33 -21.28
CA VAL A 208 -2.36 10.19 -22.44
C VAL A 208 -2.93 9.36 -23.57
N THR A 209 -4.00 9.85 -24.19
CA THR A 209 -4.56 9.26 -25.41
C THR A 209 -4.91 10.37 -26.40
N GLU A 210 -4.64 10.14 -27.67
CA GLU A 210 -4.88 11.09 -28.74
C GLU A 210 -5.69 10.46 -29.87
N VAL A 211 -6.56 11.27 -30.49
CA VAL A 211 -7.27 10.93 -31.71
C VAL A 211 -7.36 12.13 -32.64
N THR A 212 -7.44 11.89 -33.95
CA THR A 212 -7.69 12.96 -34.94
C THR A 212 -9.07 12.75 -35.54
N ILE A 213 -9.91 13.78 -35.49
CA ILE A 213 -11.29 13.73 -35.98
C ILE A 213 -11.53 14.77 -37.08
N PRO A 214 -12.42 14.49 -38.06
CA PRO A 214 -12.64 15.35 -39.22
C PRO A 214 -13.60 16.52 -38.94
N LEU A 215 -13.49 17.12 -37.74
CA LEU A 215 -14.27 18.27 -37.33
C LEU A 215 -13.34 19.45 -37.04
N GLU A 216 -13.83 20.67 -37.28
CA GLU A 216 -13.17 21.89 -36.83
C GLU A 216 -13.15 21.97 -35.29
N PRO A 217 -12.17 22.65 -34.65
CA PRO A 217 -11.98 22.60 -33.20
C PRO A 217 -13.21 22.96 -32.38
N GLY A 218 -14.03 23.91 -32.86
CA GLY A 218 -15.29 24.27 -32.18
C GLY A 218 -16.30 23.14 -32.15
N ALA A 219 -16.52 22.46 -33.28
CA ALA A 219 -17.43 21.32 -33.37
C ALA A 219 -16.89 20.10 -32.61
N ALA A 220 -15.58 19.87 -32.67
CA ALA A 220 -14.90 18.86 -31.87
C ALA A 220 -15.10 19.07 -30.37
N PHE A 221 -14.93 20.31 -29.89
CA PHE A 221 -15.16 20.70 -28.51
C PHE A 221 -16.63 20.47 -28.07
N ASP A 222 -17.58 20.92 -28.89
CA ASP A 222 -19.00 20.81 -28.58
C ASP A 222 -19.46 19.35 -28.52
N LEU A 223 -19.01 18.52 -29.48
CA LEU A 223 -19.26 17.09 -29.46
C LEU A 223 -18.61 16.41 -28.25
N PHE A 224 -17.35 16.75 -27.94
CA PHE A 224 -16.66 16.10 -26.83
C PHE A 224 -17.36 16.39 -25.50
N THR A 225 -17.70 17.66 -25.27
CA THR A 225 -18.30 18.12 -24.00
C THR A 225 -19.80 17.82 -23.87
N SER A 226 -20.46 17.30 -24.91
CA SER A 226 -21.83 16.80 -24.82
C SER A 226 -21.91 15.43 -24.15
N PHE A 227 -20.81 14.67 -24.14
CA PHE A 227 -20.73 13.26 -23.71
C PHE A 227 -21.69 12.30 -24.44
N THR A 228 -22.39 12.74 -25.51
CA THR A 228 -23.37 11.90 -26.22
C THR A 228 -22.73 10.72 -26.97
N TRP A 229 -21.41 10.79 -27.18
CA TRP A 229 -20.58 9.75 -27.80
C TRP A 229 -20.09 8.68 -26.81
N TRP A 230 -20.15 8.95 -25.50
CA TRP A 230 -19.60 8.06 -24.49
C TRP A 230 -20.67 7.04 -24.09
N VAL A 231 -20.50 5.81 -24.58
CA VAL A 231 -21.38 4.67 -24.29
C VAL A 231 -20.52 3.58 -23.66
N GLU A 232 -20.70 3.31 -22.35
CA GLU A 232 -19.94 2.28 -21.65
C GLU A 232 -20.62 0.89 -21.75
N TYR A 233 -19.78 -0.13 -21.77
CA TYR A 233 -20.09 -1.56 -21.76
C TYR A 233 -21.23 -1.98 -20.82
N GLY A 234 -22.41 -2.26 -21.39
CA GLY A 234 -23.33 -3.29 -20.86
C GLY A 234 -24.02 -3.02 -19.52
N ARG A 235 -23.95 -1.82 -18.95
CA ARG A 235 -24.83 -1.37 -17.85
C ARG A 235 -25.54 -0.09 -18.28
N GLU A 236 -26.79 0.11 -17.84
CA GLU A 236 -27.60 1.30 -18.13
C GLU A 236 -26.94 2.57 -17.53
N ILE A 237 -25.76 3.01 -17.96
CA ILE A 237 -25.25 4.35 -17.61
C ILE A 237 -26.06 5.30 -18.49
N GLY A 238 -26.97 6.05 -17.88
CA GLY A 238 -28.01 6.76 -18.62
C GLY A 238 -27.50 8.06 -19.25
N ALA A 239 -28.41 8.93 -19.66
CA ALA A 239 -28.04 10.10 -20.44
C ALA A 239 -27.08 11.01 -19.66
N PRO A 240 -26.05 11.60 -20.32
CA PRO A 240 -25.21 12.58 -19.66
C PRO A 240 -26.04 13.82 -19.31
N VAL A 241 -25.92 14.28 -18.08
CA VAL A 241 -26.56 15.50 -17.58
C VAL A 241 -25.49 16.37 -16.95
N THR A 242 -25.44 17.63 -17.39
CA THR A 242 -24.64 18.66 -16.74
C THR A 242 -25.58 19.59 -15.98
N VAL A 243 -25.41 19.70 -14.67
CA VAL A 243 -26.16 20.65 -13.83
C VAL A 243 -25.15 21.61 -13.19
N SER A 244 -25.19 22.88 -13.62
CA SER A 244 -24.14 23.87 -13.31
C SER A 244 -22.76 23.37 -13.77
N ASP A 245 -21.89 23.00 -12.82
CA ASP A 245 -20.53 22.51 -13.10
C ASP A 245 -20.39 21.02 -12.82
N GLU A 246 -21.42 20.36 -12.29
CA GLU A 246 -21.38 18.92 -12.03
C GLU A 246 -21.75 18.14 -13.28
N VAL A 247 -20.92 17.15 -13.62
CA VAL A 247 -21.16 16.20 -14.71
C VAL A 247 -21.61 14.89 -14.09
N ALA A 248 -22.75 14.36 -14.54
CA ALA A 248 -23.31 13.11 -14.06
C ALA A 248 -23.95 12.32 -15.21
N PHE A 249 -24.11 11.02 -15.00
CA PHE A 249 -24.99 10.18 -15.82
C PHE A 249 -26.29 9.91 -15.08
N GLU A 250 -27.43 9.99 -15.76
CA GLU A 250 -28.75 9.75 -15.17
C GLU A 250 -29.49 8.61 -15.88
N ASN A 251 -29.78 7.54 -15.13
CA ASN A 251 -30.55 6.38 -15.60
C ASN A 251 -31.80 6.15 -14.73
N ARG A 252 -32.52 5.05 -14.99
CA ARG A 252 -33.66 4.63 -14.17
C ARG A 252 -33.30 4.29 -12.71
N GLN A 253 -32.04 4.00 -12.43
CA GLN A 253 -31.52 3.63 -11.11
C GLN A 253 -31.03 4.84 -10.30
N GLY A 254 -30.95 6.03 -10.91
CA GLY A 254 -30.58 7.28 -10.26
C GLY A 254 -29.50 8.06 -10.99
N ARG A 255 -28.95 9.04 -10.28
CA ARG A 255 -27.92 9.98 -10.75
C ARG A 255 -26.55 9.53 -10.28
N LEU A 256 -25.60 9.43 -11.20
CA LEU A 256 -24.21 9.03 -10.95
C LEU A 256 -23.28 10.21 -11.27
N PRO A 257 -22.84 11.01 -10.28
CA PRO A 257 -21.86 12.06 -10.48
C PRO A 257 -20.51 11.48 -10.89
N ILE A 258 -19.92 12.00 -11.96
CA ILE A 258 -18.62 11.58 -12.49
C ILE A 258 -17.54 12.65 -12.35
N GLY A 259 -17.90 13.85 -11.90
CA GLY A 259 -16.96 14.88 -11.51
C GLY A 259 -17.51 16.30 -11.67
N ARG A 260 -16.62 17.28 -11.58
CA ARG A 260 -16.94 18.71 -11.70
C ARG A 260 -16.03 19.37 -12.71
N VAL A 261 -16.61 20.18 -13.59
CA VAL A 261 -15.85 20.98 -14.54
C VAL A 261 -14.97 21.97 -13.79
N LEU A 262 -13.68 21.99 -14.15
CA LEU A 262 -12.70 22.91 -13.61
C LEU A 262 -12.65 24.18 -14.46
N HIS A 263 -12.45 24.03 -15.77
CA HIS A 263 -12.40 25.14 -16.72
C HIS A 263 -12.97 24.76 -18.08
N ARG A 264 -13.57 25.74 -18.76
CA ARG A 264 -14.07 25.63 -20.15
C ARG A 264 -13.50 26.78 -20.99
N HIS A 265 -12.61 26.45 -21.92
CA HIS A 265 -12.00 27.39 -22.86
C HIS A 265 -12.26 26.91 -24.30
N ARG A 266 -13.48 27.14 -24.79
CA ARG A 266 -13.84 26.82 -26.18
C ARG A 266 -13.04 27.71 -27.15
N PRO A 267 -12.48 27.17 -28.25
CA PRO A 267 -12.57 25.78 -28.70
C PRO A 267 -11.41 24.88 -28.26
N THR A 268 -10.47 25.36 -27.45
CA THR A 268 -9.12 24.77 -27.33
C THR A 268 -8.90 23.85 -26.14
N HIS A 269 -9.66 24.00 -25.05
CA HIS A 269 -9.35 23.32 -23.79
C HIS A 269 -10.56 23.14 -22.87
N TRP A 270 -10.70 21.95 -22.30
CA TRP A 270 -11.71 21.62 -21.32
C TRP A 270 -11.11 20.69 -20.25
N ALA A 271 -11.44 20.92 -18.98
CA ALA A 271 -10.96 20.09 -17.89
C ALA A 271 -12.05 19.84 -16.83
N MET A 272 -12.03 18.67 -16.21
CA MET A 272 -12.87 18.33 -15.06
C MET A 272 -12.11 17.47 -14.05
N THR A 273 -12.53 17.52 -12.77
CA THR A 273 -12.26 16.40 -11.87
C THR A 273 -12.96 15.17 -12.39
N PHE A 274 -12.44 13.99 -12.08
CA PHE A 274 -13.04 12.73 -12.46
C PHE A 274 -13.16 11.86 -11.22
N THR A 275 -14.26 11.12 -11.07
CA THR A 275 -14.52 10.27 -9.90
C THR A 275 -15.14 8.92 -10.26
N LEU A 276 -15.39 8.65 -11.54
CA LEU A 276 -15.96 7.38 -11.96
C LEU A 276 -15.02 6.21 -11.65
N ALA A 277 -15.55 5.14 -11.05
CA ALA A 277 -14.81 3.96 -10.60
C ALA A 277 -13.68 4.23 -9.59
N GLN A 278 -13.69 5.40 -8.93
CA GLN A 278 -12.71 5.75 -7.91
C GLN A 278 -13.30 6.44 -6.68
N ASP A 279 -12.46 6.65 -5.67
CA ASP A 279 -12.87 7.31 -4.43
C ASP A 279 -13.09 8.82 -4.70
N PRO A 280 -14.30 9.36 -4.47
CA PRO A 280 -14.59 10.77 -4.64
C PRO A 280 -13.76 11.71 -3.74
N ALA A 281 -13.19 11.21 -2.64
CA ALA A 281 -12.31 11.98 -1.76
C ALA A 281 -10.92 12.25 -2.37
N THR A 282 -10.53 11.47 -3.40
CA THR A 282 -9.23 11.61 -4.09
C THR A 282 -9.44 11.66 -5.61
N PRO A 283 -10.10 12.72 -6.13
CA PRO A 283 -10.43 12.80 -7.55
C PRO A 283 -9.17 12.92 -8.41
N THR A 284 -9.21 12.31 -9.59
CA THR A 284 -8.23 12.55 -10.65
C THR A 284 -8.72 13.68 -11.56
N ARG A 285 -7.97 14.00 -12.62
CA ARG A 285 -8.33 15.06 -13.56
C ARG A 285 -8.36 14.53 -14.99
N LEU A 286 -9.42 14.88 -15.73
CA LEU A 286 -9.41 14.86 -17.19
C LEU A 286 -9.05 16.24 -17.70
N ASP A 287 -8.04 16.31 -18.56
CA ASP A 287 -7.58 17.53 -19.21
C ASP A 287 -7.53 17.29 -20.73
N VAL A 288 -8.35 18.03 -21.48
CA VAL A 288 -8.61 17.73 -22.89
C VAL A 288 -8.31 18.94 -23.74
N HIS A 289 -7.38 18.78 -24.67
CA HIS A 289 -6.96 19.80 -25.61
C HIS A 289 -7.43 19.50 -27.03
N PHE A 290 -7.84 20.54 -27.73
CA PHE A 290 -8.28 20.51 -29.13
C PHE A 290 -7.34 21.40 -29.93
N ARG A 291 -6.58 20.80 -30.86
CA ARG A 291 -5.64 21.53 -31.72
C ARG A 291 -5.98 21.31 -33.19
N PRO A 292 -6.06 22.36 -34.01
CA PRO A 292 -6.23 22.18 -35.45
C PRO A 292 -5.02 21.46 -36.04
N VAL A 293 -5.27 20.54 -36.97
CA VAL A 293 -4.28 19.80 -37.74
C VAL A 293 -4.78 19.59 -39.17
N ASP A 294 -3.90 19.18 -40.08
CA ASP A 294 -4.33 18.78 -41.42
C ASP A 294 -5.34 17.63 -41.33
N GLY A 295 -6.54 17.83 -41.89
CA GLY A 295 -7.63 16.86 -41.85
C GLY A 295 -8.57 16.96 -40.64
N GLY A 296 -8.46 18.01 -39.81
CA GLY A 296 -9.46 18.35 -38.78
C GLY A 296 -8.85 18.77 -37.45
N THR A 297 -9.23 18.09 -36.36
CA THR A 297 -8.79 18.42 -34.99
C THR A 297 -8.10 17.24 -34.32
N ARG A 298 -6.91 17.47 -33.78
CA ARG A 298 -6.26 16.57 -32.82
C ARG A 298 -6.86 16.82 -31.44
N VAL A 299 -7.51 15.79 -30.90
CA VAL A 299 -8.04 15.77 -29.53
C VAL A 299 -7.11 14.95 -28.67
N ARG A 300 -6.54 15.59 -27.65
CA ARG A 300 -5.60 14.99 -26.71
C ARG A 300 -6.22 14.99 -25.33
N LEU A 301 -6.49 13.81 -24.80
CA LEU A 301 -6.99 13.57 -23.46
C LEU A 301 -5.83 13.16 -22.55
N GLU A 302 -5.62 13.91 -21.49
CA GLU A 302 -4.80 13.52 -20.36
C GLU A 302 -5.69 13.16 -19.18
N HIS A 303 -5.49 11.97 -18.64
CA HIS A 303 -6.02 11.60 -17.34
C HIS A 303 -4.88 11.67 -16.31
N GLY A 304 -4.79 12.79 -15.59
CA GLY A 304 -3.75 13.11 -14.60
C GLY A 304 -4.29 13.18 -13.17
N GLY A 305 -3.57 13.83 -12.25
CA GLY A 305 -3.92 13.87 -10.82
C GLY A 305 -3.70 12.55 -10.09
N TRP A 306 -2.74 11.75 -10.58
CA TRP A 306 -2.38 10.47 -9.99
C TRP A 306 -1.32 10.67 -8.92
N ASP A 307 -1.53 10.18 -7.71
CA ASP A 307 -0.57 10.30 -6.61
C ASP A 307 -0.53 9.02 -5.77
N ALA A 308 0.17 9.06 -4.62
CA ALA A 308 0.25 7.91 -3.73
C ALA A 308 -1.12 7.42 -3.20
N ARG A 309 -2.14 8.28 -3.17
CA ARG A 309 -3.48 7.98 -2.64
C ARG A 309 -4.35 7.23 -3.64
N ASN A 310 -4.18 7.46 -4.94
CA ASN A 310 -5.02 6.88 -6.00
C ASN A 310 -4.24 6.09 -7.08
N GLY A 311 -2.91 6.12 -7.05
CA GLY A 311 -2.03 5.60 -8.10
C GLY A 311 -2.16 4.10 -8.37
N GLU A 312 -2.51 3.29 -7.36
CA GLU A 312 -2.76 1.84 -7.54
C GLU A 312 -3.92 1.55 -8.49
N ARG A 313 -4.88 2.49 -8.63
CA ARG A 313 -6.04 2.35 -9.53
C ARG A 313 -5.73 2.77 -10.96
N ARG A 314 -4.60 3.45 -11.21
CA ARG A 314 -4.18 3.94 -12.54
C ARG A 314 -4.23 2.86 -13.61
N GLY A 315 -3.85 1.61 -13.26
CA GLY A 315 -3.87 0.48 -14.18
C GLY A 315 -5.26 0.05 -14.68
N LYS A 316 -6.35 0.48 -14.02
CA LYS A 316 -7.73 0.19 -14.43
C LYS A 316 -8.24 1.10 -15.55
N PHE A 317 -7.51 2.17 -15.87
CA PHE A 317 -7.92 3.18 -16.86
C PHE A 317 -7.15 3.03 -18.17
N ASN A 318 -6.96 1.80 -18.63
CA ASN A 318 -6.29 1.46 -19.89
C ASN A 318 -7.24 1.47 -21.10
N ASP A 319 -8.55 1.60 -20.89
CA ASP A 319 -9.57 1.58 -21.94
C ASP A 319 -9.82 2.93 -22.64
N TRP A 320 -9.09 3.99 -22.26
CA TRP A 320 -9.19 5.31 -22.90
C TRP A 320 -9.09 5.29 -24.43
N PRO A 321 -8.19 4.50 -25.06
CA PRO A 321 -8.16 4.35 -26.52
C PRO A 321 -9.46 3.77 -27.11
N VAL A 322 -10.09 2.83 -26.42
CA VAL A 322 -11.37 2.23 -26.86
C VAL A 322 -12.50 3.25 -26.73
N ILE A 323 -12.56 3.95 -25.60
CA ILE A 323 -13.56 4.99 -25.31
C ILE A 323 -13.44 6.14 -26.33
N LEU A 324 -12.24 6.64 -26.62
CA LEU A 324 -12.05 7.68 -27.64
C LEU A 324 -12.32 7.18 -29.08
N GLY A 325 -12.32 5.87 -29.32
CA GLY A 325 -12.77 5.30 -30.59
C GLY A 325 -14.27 5.52 -30.85
N THR A 326 -15.11 5.55 -29.79
CA THR A 326 -16.54 5.87 -29.96
C THR A 326 -16.75 7.35 -30.24
N PHE A 327 -15.94 8.22 -29.63
CA PHE A 327 -15.88 9.65 -29.96
C PHE A 327 -15.51 9.88 -31.43
N GLU A 328 -14.47 9.21 -31.92
CA GLU A 328 -14.06 9.31 -33.33
C GLU A 328 -15.18 8.85 -34.27
N SER A 329 -15.84 7.75 -33.95
CA SER A 329 -16.95 7.22 -34.73
C SER A 329 -18.13 8.19 -34.77
N ALA A 330 -18.47 8.81 -33.63
CA ALA A 330 -19.50 9.84 -33.55
C ALA A 330 -19.12 11.08 -34.38
N ALA A 331 -17.86 11.52 -34.34
CA ALA A 331 -17.40 12.67 -35.09
C ALA A 331 -17.45 12.47 -36.62
N ARG A 332 -17.30 11.22 -37.10
CA ARG A 332 -17.43 10.87 -38.52
C ARG A 332 -18.89 10.78 -39.00
N ALA A 333 -19.85 10.72 -38.06
CA ALA A 333 -21.27 10.61 -38.36
C ALA A 333 -22.00 11.97 -38.36
N VAL A 334 -21.33 13.04 -37.94
CA VAL A 334 -21.79 14.44 -38.00
C VAL A 334 -21.45 15.02 -39.36
#